data_AF-A0AAN6JT18-F1
#
_entry.id   AF-A0AAN6JT18-F1
#
_cell.length_a   1.000
_cell.length_b   1.000
_cell.length_c   1.000
_cell.angle_alpha   90.00
_cell.angle_beta   90.00
_cell.angle_gamma   90.00
#
_symmetry.space_group_name_H-M   'P 1'
#
loop_
_entity.id
_entity.type
_entity.pdbx_description
1 polymer ?
#
loop_
_entity_poly.entity_id
_entity_poly.type
_entity_poly.pdbx_seq_one_letter_code
_entity_poly.pdbx_strand_id
1 'polypeptide(L)'
;MARAGSSNVVREINFFEKTAEEAGFDLTVGPIRSSAGASDASRQGQQQHMANATWPLAPECEAYLNYMSRIAHTGTFLEQLTLLWAMEILYYRAWSSAAGARKATTFNTSGSSTSSAASSSGRSDGSSQPGGSTPLDSAQSEALRNLINNWSSDDFGAFVEELGNLLDFYGGASDFTKLDEATLAKVQSVWRTTVALERGFWEAGRGALK
;
A
#
# COMPACT_ATOMS: atom_id res chain seq x y z
N MET A 1 5.03 -15.68 20.58
CA MET A 1 4.44 -14.58 19.81
C MET A 1 5.41 -13.92 18.82
N ALA A 2 6.61 -13.45 19.21
CA ALA A 2 7.57 -12.83 18.26
C ALA A 2 7.98 -13.71 17.04
N ARG A 3 7.97 -15.04 17.16
CA ARG A 3 8.30 -15.95 16.04
C ARG A 3 7.24 -15.98 14.93
N ALA A 4 5.97 -15.68 15.21
CA ALA A 4 4.91 -15.71 14.20
C ALA A 4 4.99 -14.48 13.27
N GLY A 5 5.13 -13.28 13.86
CA GLY A 5 5.26 -12.02 13.11
C GLY A 5 6.48 -11.99 12.19
N SER A 6 7.67 -12.35 12.67
CA SER A 6 8.87 -12.36 11.83
C SER A 6 8.82 -13.43 10.73
N SER A 7 8.19 -14.59 10.99
CA SER A 7 8.00 -15.61 9.95
C SER A 7 7.00 -15.17 8.86
N ASN A 8 6.03 -14.32 9.22
CA ASN A 8 5.09 -13.71 8.29
C ASN A 8 5.80 -12.69 7.38
N VAL A 9 6.59 -11.79 7.96
CA VAL A 9 7.35 -10.77 7.20
C VAL A 9 8.35 -11.40 6.23
N VAL A 10 9.11 -12.43 6.65
CA VAL A 10 10.06 -13.11 5.75
C VAL A 10 9.33 -13.82 4.60
N ARG A 11 8.17 -14.43 4.88
CA ARG A 11 7.32 -15.01 3.83
C ARG A 11 6.82 -13.94 2.86
N GLU A 12 6.45 -12.77 3.37
CA GLU A 12 5.98 -11.65 2.55
C GLU A 12 7.09 -11.09 1.66
N ILE A 13 8.31 -10.93 2.16
CA ILE A 13 9.47 -10.51 1.33
C ILE A 13 9.65 -11.46 0.14
N ASN A 14 9.69 -12.77 0.41
CA ASN A 14 9.83 -13.79 -0.65
C ASN A 14 8.65 -13.75 -1.63
N PHE A 15 7.43 -13.48 -1.14
CA PHE A 15 6.24 -13.34 -1.98
C PHE A 15 6.34 -12.11 -2.90
N PHE A 16 6.81 -10.97 -2.39
CA PHE A 16 7.00 -9.75 -3.18
C PHE A 16 8.08 -9.93 -4.26
N GLU A 17 9.25 -10.48 -3.90
CA GLU A 17 10.34 -10.72 -4.86
C GLU A 17 9.88 -11.61 -6.01
N LYS A 18 9.22 -12.73 -5.68
CA LYS A 18 8.67 -13.66 -6.66
C LYS A 18 7.60 -13.02 -7.55
N THR A 19 6.65 -12.30 -6.95
CA THR A 19 5.56 -11.66 -7.69
C THR A 19 6.08 -10.57 -8.64
N ALA A 20 7.09 -9.82 -8.20
CA ALA A 20 7.75 -8.80 -9.03
C ALA A 20 8.49 -9.43 -10.21
N GLU A 21 9.27 -10.49 -9.96
CA GLU A 21 9.97 -11.25 -11.01
C GLU A 21 9.00 -11.80 -12.06
N GLU A 22 7.91 -12.45 -11.62
CA GLU A 22 6.89 -13.02 -12.51
C GLU A 22 6.15 -11.96 -13.35
N ALA A 23 6.03 -10.73 -12.83
CA ALA A 23 5.43 -9.60 -13.51
C ALA A 23 6.43 -8.75 -14.32
N GLY A 24 7.72 -9.11 -14.31
CA GLY A 24 8.77 -8.37 -15.01
C GLY A 24 9.13 -7.02 -14.37
N PHE A 25 8.86 -6.84 -13.08
CA PHE A 25 9.30 -5.67 -12.32
C PHE A 25 10.69 -5.89 -11.72
N ASP A 26 11.61 -4.99 -12.03
CA ASP A 26 12.93 -4.93 -11.39
C ASP A 26 12.82 -4.09 -10.10
N LEU A 27 12.97 -4.75 -8.94
CA LEU A 27 12.91 -4.10 -7.63
C LEU A 27 14.17 -3.26 -7.32
N THR A 28 15.22 -3.37 -8.15
CA THR A 28 16.46 -2.60 -8.00
C THR A 28 16.42 -1.25 -8.69
N VAL A 29 15.37 -0.95 -9.46
CA VAL A 29 15.16 0.36 -10.09
C VAL A 29 14.16 1.21 -9.31
N GLY A 30 14.51 2.47 -9.09
CA GLY A 30 13.72 3.43 -8.32
C GLY A 30 12.72 4.16 -9.22
N PRO A 31 11.82 4.98 -8.65
CA PRO A 31 10.82 5.71 -9.43
C PRO A 31 11.50 6.57 -10.51
N ILE A 32 10.98 6.53 -11.75
CA ILE A 32 11.45 7.42 -12.83
C ILE A 32 11.08 8.86 -12.43
N ARG A 33 12.06 9.63 -11.96
CA ARG A 33 11.87 11.07 -11.73
C ARG A 33 11.70 11.74 -13.09
N SER A 34 10.48 12.18 -13.40
CA SER A 34 10.25 13.02 -14.56
C SER A 34 11.04 14.31 -14.37
N SER A 35 12.05 14.53 -15.22
CA SER A 35 12.88 15.75 -15.24
C SER A 35 12.10 16.94 -15.82
N ALA A 36 10.90 17.22 -15.29
CA ALA A 36 10.13 18.40 -15.64
C ALA A 36 10.45 19.49 -14.62
N GLY A 37 11.53 20.25 -14.86
CA GLY A 37 11.79 21.50 -14.10
C GLY A 37 13.23 21.77 -13.66
N ALA A 38 14.23 20.96 -14.04
CA ALA A 38 15.62 21.31 -13.79
C ALA A 38 16.09 22.33 -14.83
N SER A 39 15.70 23.59 -14.66
CA SER A 39 16.37 24.71 -15.31
C SER A 39 17.80 24.80 -14.81
N ASP A 40 18.70 24.76 -15.79
CA ASP A 40 20.14 25.01 -15.76
C ASP A 40 20.60 25.98 -14.66
N ALA A 41 21.12 25.44 -13.55
CA ALA A 41 21.96 26.19 -12.63
C ALA A 41 22.85 25.23 -11.83
N SER A 42 24.17 25.38 -12.01
CA SER A 42 25.25 24.88 -11.13
C SER A 42 25.76 23.45 -11.37
N ARG A 43 26.22 23.17 -12.60
CA ARG A 43 27.27 22.17 -12.83
C ARG A 43 28.61 22.70 -12.31
N GLN A 44 28.96 22.40 -11.06
CA GLN A 44 30.33 22.23 -10.54
C GLN A 44 30.30 22.23 -9.01
N GLY A 45 30.67 21.12 -8.36
CA GLY A 45 31.13 21.18 -6.97
C GLY A 45 30.66 20.13 -5.97
N GLN A 46 29.86 19.12 -6.32
CA GLN A 46 29.52 18.04 -5.38
C GLN A 46 29.76 16.66 -6.00
N GLN A 47 31.05 16.35 -6.15
CA GLN A 47 31.53 15.01 -6.45
C GLN A 47 32.46 14.62 -5.31
N GLN A 48 31.90 14.33 -4.13
CA GLN A 48 32.55 13.58 -3.05
C GLN A 48 31.54 13.28 -1.92
N HIS A 49 31.46 11.99 -1.55
CA HIS A 49 30.54 11.33 -0.61
C HIS A 49 29.18 10.84 -1.15
N MET A 50 29.20 10.10 -2.26
CA MET A 50 28.14 9.14 -2.61
C MET A 50 28.62 7.73 -2.26
N ALA A 51 28.72 7.42 -0.96
CA ALA A 51 28.85 6.06 -0.49
C ALA A 51 27.44 5.58 -0.09
N ASN A 52 26.99 4.52 -0.75
CA ASN A 52 25.71 3.80 -0.65
C ASN A 52 24.67 4.19 -1.70
N ALA A 53 24.81 3.55 -2.85
CA ALA A 53 23.81 3.40 -3.88
C ALA A 53 22.45 2.95 -3.30
N THR A 54 21.54 3.88 -3.06
CA THR A 54 20.14 3.58 -2.71
C THR A 54 19.29 4.58 -3.47
N TRP A 55 18.52 4.11 -4.43
CA TRP A 55 17.74 5.00 -5.29
C TRP A 55 16.68 5.68 -4.43
N PRO A 56 16.40 6.98 -4.61
CA PRO A 56 15.54 7.66 -3.66
C PRO A 56 14.12 7.16 -3.85
N LEU A 57 13.60 6.52 -2.80
CA LEU A 57 12.19 6.17 -2.65
C LEU A 57 11.31 7.40 -2.91
N ALA A 58 10.02 7.17 -3.20
CA ALA A 58 9.07 8.29 -3.19
C ALA A 58 9.15 9.00 -1.82
N PRO A 59 9.10 10.35 -1.77
CA PRO A 59 9.20 11.10 -0.52
C PRO A 59 8.20 10.63 0.55
N GLU A 60 7.02 10.19 0.11
CA GLU A 60 5.97 9.62 0.96
C GLU A 60 6.43 8.32 1.62
N CYS A 61 7.07 7.42 0.86
CA CYS A 61 7.63 6.18 1.38
C CYS A 61 8.79 6.44 2.35
N GLU A 62 9.67 7.38 2.03
CA GLU A 62 10.79 7.77 2.91
C GLU A 62 10.27 8.37 4.23
N ALA A 63 9.29 9.28 4.17
CA ALA A 63 8.65 9.86 5.35
C ALA A 63 8.00 8.78 6.22
N TYR A 64 7.35 7.79 5.60
CA TYR A 64 6.71 6.70 6.32
C TYR A 64 7.75 5.81 7.03
N LEU A 65 8.82 5.40 6.34
CA LEU A 65 9.91 4.61 6.94
C LEU A 65 10.60 5.35 8.10
N ASN A 66 10.85 6.65 7.93
CA ASN A 66 11.40 7.48 9.00
C ASN A 66 10.48 7.54 10.22
N TYR A 67 9.17 7.63 10.00
CA TYR A 67 8.18 7.60 11.08
C TYR A 67 8.15 6.25 11.79
N MET A 68 8.15 5.14 11.05
CA MET A 68 8.20 3.79 11.61
C MET A 68 9.46 3.61 12.48
N SER A 69 10.62 3.98 11.94
CA SER A 69 11.90 3.93 12.66
C SER A 69 11.84 4.76 13.94
N ARG A 70 11.31 5.99 13.89
CA ARG A 70 11.16 6.83 15.07
C ARG A 70 10.32 6.16 16.16
N ILE A 71 9.13 5.66 15.82
CA ILE A 71 8.26 5.01 16.82
C ILE A 71 8.90 3.74 17.38
N ALA A 72 9.57 2.94 16.55
CA ALA A 72 10.27 1.74 17.01
C ALA A 72 11.38 2.04 18.03
N HIS A 73 12.09 3.16 17.88
CA HIS A 73 13.21 3.52 18.76
C HIS A 73 12.79 4.35 19.99
N THR A 74 11.81 5.24 19.84
CA THR A 74 11.48 6.24 20.89
C THR A 74 10.07 6.11 21.45
N GLY A 75 9.19 5.36 20.78
CA GLY A 75 7.81 5.18 21.21
C GLY A 75 7.71 4.24 22.40
N THR A 76 6.66 4.41 23.20
CA THR A 76 6.26 3.41 24.21
C THR A 76 5.80 2.12 23.54
N PHE A 77 5.72 1.03 24.31
CA PHE A 77 5.19 -0.24 23.80
C PHE A 77 3.80 -0.10 23.18
N LEU A 78 2.91 0.70 23.79
CA LEU A 78 1.56 0.89 23.29
C LEU A 78 1.54 1.69 21.97
N GLU A 79 2.41 2.69 21.83
CA GLU A 79 2.60 3.41 20.56
C GLU A 79 3.14 2.50 19.45
N GLN A 80 4.11 1.62 19.78
CA GLN A 80 4.67 0.65 18.84
C GLN A 80 3.62 -0.39 18.40
N LEU A 81 2.85 -0.93 19.35
CA LEU A 81 1.77 -1.87 19.05
C LEU A 81 0.64 -1.21 18.25
N THR A 82 0.32 0.06 18.55
CA THR A 82 -0.64 0.84 17.76
C THR A 82 -0.17 1.03 16.34
N LEU A 83 1.11 1.39 16.13
CA LEU A 83 1.68 1.52 14.79
C LEU A 83 1.61 0.19 14.04
N LEU A 84 2.02 -0.92 14.67
CA LEU A 84 1.96 -2.25 14.06
C LEU A 84 0.53 -2.59 13.64
N TRP A 85 -0.43 -2.55 14.56
CA TRP A 85 -1.83 -2.83 14.24
C TRP A 85 -2.38 -1.91 13.16
N ALA A 86 -2.05 -0.61 13.21
CA ALA A 86 -2.55 0.38 12.25
C ALA A 86 -2.08 0.09 10.81
N MET A 87 -0.82 -0.31 10.61
CA MET A 87 -0.31 -0.69 9.30
C MET A 87 -1.10 -1.90 8.74
N GLU A 88 -1.27 -2.93 9.55
CA GLU A 88 -1.88 -4.19 9.13
C GLU A 88 -3.39 -4.04 8.85
N ILE A 89 -4.13 -3.32 9.71
CA ILE A 89 -5.58 -3.11 9.52
C ILE A 89 -5.87 -2.24 8.30
N LEU A 90 -5.02 -1.27 7.98
CA LEU A 90 -5.21 -0.40 6.82
C LEU A 90 -4.95 -1.18 5.52
N TYR A 91 -3.92 -2.03 5.48
CA TYR A 91 -3.71 -2.98 4.38
C TYR A 91 -4.90 -3.94 4.21
N TYR A 92 -5.31 -4.61 5.29
CA TYR A 92 -6.39 -5.60 5.24
C TYR A 92 -7.69 -4.98 4.70
N ARG A 93 -8.07 -3.79 5.18
CA ARG A 93 -9.29 -3.10 4.75
C ARG A 93 -9.22 -2.65 3.29
N ALA A 94 -8.08 -2.12 2.85
CA ALA A 94 -7.89 -1.67 1.47
C ALA A 94 -8.00 -2.86 0.50
N TRP A 95 -7.28 -3.94 0.76
CA TRP A 95 -7.27 -5.12 -0.10
C TRP A 95 -8.57 -5.92 -0.03
N SER A 96 -9.25 -5.98 1.12
CA SER A 96 -10.60 -6.56 1.23
C SER A 96 -11.63 -5.78 0.42
N SER A 97 -11.54 -4.45 0.41
CA SER A 97 -12.40 -3.60 -0.42
C SER A 97 -12.13 -3.84 -1.91
N ALA A 98 -10.86 -3.96 -2.31
CA ALA A 98 -10.48 -4.31 -3.69
C ALA A 98 -11.01 -5.70 -4.09
N ALA A 99 -10.89 -6.70 -3.22
CA ALA A 99 -11.43 -8.04 -3.45
C ALA A 99 -12.96 -8.02 -3.63
N GLY A 100 -13.67 -7.25 -2.79
CA GLY A 100 -15.11 -7.04 -2.90
C GLY A 100 -15.52 -6.39 -4.21
N ALA A 101 -14.83 -5.31 -4.62
CA ALA A 101 -15.08 -4.61 -5.87
C ALA A 101 -14.89 -5.53 -7.09
N ARG A 102 -13.86 -6.38 -7.10
CA ARG A 102 -13.67 -7.37 -8.19
C ARG A 102 -14.84 -8.34 -8.28
N LYS A 103 -15.29 -8.91 -7.15
CA LYS A 103 -16.42 -9.84 -7.13
C LYS A 103 -17.68 -9.18 -7.71
N ALA A 104 -17.98 -7.95 -7.30
CA ALA A 104 -19.12 -7.18 -7.81
C ALA A 104 -19.04 -6.95 -9.34
N THR A 105 -17.87 -6.60 -9.88
CA THR A 105 -17.67 -6.43 -11.33
C THR A 105 -17.89 -7.73 -12.09
N THR A 106 -17.43 -8.87 -11.56
CA THR A 106 -17.69 -10.19 -12.17
C THR A 106 -19.19 -10.50 -12.21
N PHE A 107 -19.92 -10.28 -11.11
CA PHE A 107 -21.37 -10.52 -11.05
C PHE A 107 -22.16 -9.66 -12.04
N ASN A 108 -21.82 -8.37 -12.19
CA ASN A 108 -22.50 -7.49 -13.15
C ASN A 108 -22.23 -7.88 -14.62
N THR A 109 -21.08 -8.50 -14.91
CA THR A 109 -20.73 -8.92 -16.28
C THR A 109 -21.47 -10.21 -16.67
N SER A 110 -21.69 -11.12 -15.72
CA SER A 110 -22.41 -12.38 -15.96
C SER A 110 -23.95 -12.24 -15.97
N GLY A 111 -24.50 -11.10 -15.55
CA GLY A 111 -25.94 -10.82 -15.55
C GLY A 111 -26.49 -10.16 -16.82
N SER A 112 -25.62 -9.66 -17.72
CA SER A 112 -26.02 -9.00 -18.98
C SER A 112 -25.89 -9.95 -20.17
N SER A 113 -26.68 -11.02 -20.17
CA SER A 113 -26.80 -11.97 -21.28
C SER A 113 -28.27 -12.23 -21.61
N THR A 114 -29.02 -11.17 -21.89
CA THR A 114 -30.32 -11.28 -22.57
C THR A 114 -30.33 -10.40 -23.81
N SER A 115 -30.20 -11.10 -24.94
CA SER A 115 -30.55 -10.73 -26.31
C SER A 115 -31.32 -9.42 -26.53
N SER A 116 -30.69 -8.50 -27.27
CA SER A 116 -31.40 -7.66 -28.25
C SER A 116 -30.49 -7.42 -29.45
N ALA A 117 -30.65 -8.28 -30.46
CA ALA A 117 -30.21 -7.99 -31.81
C ALA A 117 -31.02 -6.81 -32.34
N ALA A 118 -30.39 -5.66 -32.49
CA ALA A 118 -30.88 -4.57 -33.31
C ALA A 118 -29.70 -3.97 -34.06
N SER A 119 -29.62 -4.36 -35.33
CA SER A 119 -28.79 -3.82 -36.37
C SER A 119 -29.10 -2.33 -36.63
N SER A 120 -28.09 -1.47 -36.58
CA SER A 120 -28.09 -0.21 -37.32
C SER A 120 -26.67 0.20 -37.70
N SER A 121 -26.44 0.18 -39.01
CA SER A 121 -25.31 0.74 -39.74
C SER A 121 -25.08 2.23 -39.44
N GLY A 122 -23.83 2.62 -39.15
CA GLY A 122 -23.47 4.02 -38.96
C GLY A 122 -21.96 4.26 -38.83
N ARG A 123 -21.31 4.46 -39.98
CA ARG A 123 -20.16 5.34 -40.28
C ARG A 123 -19.06 5.54 -39.21
N SER A 124 -17.86 5.11 -39.60
CA SER A 124 -16.56 5.49 -39.08
C SER A 124 -16.35 7.00 -39.01
N ASP A 125 -15.99 7.50 -37.83
CA ASP A 125 -15.20 8.73 -37.71
C ASP A 125 -14.05 8.51 -36.73
N GLY A 126 -12.85 8.81 -37.20
CA GLY A 126 -11.59 8.60 -36.50
C GLY A 126 -11.28 9.79 -35.62
N SER A 127 -11.34 9.58 -34.31
CA SER A 127 -10.66 10.45 -33.35
C SER A 127 -10.03 9.60 -32.24
N SER A 128 -8.84 9.08 -32.54
CA SER A 128 -7.98 8.45 -31.54
C SER A 128 -7.46 9.53 -30.58
N GLN A 129 -8.19 9.75 -29.47
CA GLN A 129 -7.64 10.36 -28.26
C GLN A 129 -6.60 9.40 -27.64
N PRO A 130 -5.33 9.78 -27.45
CA PRO A 130 -4.40 9.01 -26.63
C PRO A 130 -4.52 9.51 -25.18
N GLY A 131 -5.52 9.01 -24.46
CA GLY A 131 -5.75 9.33 -23.04
C GLY A 131 -6.03 8.10 -22.17
N GLY A 132 -5.71 6.91 -22.66
CA GLY A 132 -5.87 5.66 -21.90
C GLY A 132 -4.54 5.21 -21.32
N SER A 133 -4.51 5.01 -19.99
CA SER A 133 -3.50 4.19 -19.34
C SER A 133 -3.33 2.88 -20.12
N THR A 134 -2.08 2.52 -20.46
CA THR A 134 -1.80 1.23 -21.09
C THR A 134 -2.39 0.13 -20.22
N PRO A 135 -3.26 -0.74 -20.76
CA PRO A 135 -3.82 -1.85 -20.00
C PRO A 135 -2.69 -2.69 -19.39
N LEU A 136 -2.84 -3.09 -18.13
CA LEU A 136 -1.92 -4.03 -17.48
C LEU A 136 -1.85 -5.29 -18.34
N ASP A 137 -0.65 -5.82 -18.55
CA ASP A 137 -0.50 -7.11 -19.20
C ASP A 137 -1.07 -8.25 -18.33
N SER A 138 -1.14 -9.46 -18.88
CA SER A 138 -1.71 -10.60 -18.15
C SER A 138 -0.91 -10.97 -16.90
N ALA A 139 0.41 -10.77 -16.91
CA ALA A 139 1.29 -11.08 -15.78
C ALA A 139 1.12 -10.05 -14.65
N GLN A 140 1.09 -8.76 -14.98
CA GLN A 140 0.81 -7.68 -14.04
C GLN A 140 -0.60 -7.78 -13.44
N SER A 141 -1.58 -8.18 -14.25
CA SER A 141 -2.94 -8.46 -13.78
C SER A 141 -2.97 -9.62 -12.79
N GLU A 142 -2.19 -10.67 -13.01
CA GLU A 142 -2.08 -11.82 -12.11
C GLU A 142 -1.36 -11.47 -10.81
N ALA A 143 -0.27 -10.70 -10.90
CA ALA A 143 0.41 -10.15 -9.74
C ALA A 143 -0.54 -9.34 -8.86
N LEU A 144 -1.35 -8.45 -9.45
CA LEU A 144 -2.37 -7.70 -8.70
C LEU A 144 -3.41 -8.63 -8.07
N ARG A 145 -3.79 -9.74 -8.73
CA ARG A 145 -4.69 -10.73 -8.12
C ARG A 145 -4.06 -11.40 -6.91
N ASN A 146 -2.80 -11.77 -6.99
CA ASN A 146 -2.04 -12.38 -5.91
C ASN A 146 -1.93 -11.44 -4.71
N LEU A 147 -1.58 -10.18 -4.94
CA LEU A 147 -1.53 -9.14 -3.90
C LEU A 147 -2.88 -9.00 -3.18
N ILE A 148 -3.97 -8.85 -3.95
CA ILE A 148 -5.32 -8.76 -3.38
C ILE A 148 -5.65 -9.99 -2.53
N ASN A 149 -5.40 -11.20 -3.05
CA ASN A 149 -5.76 -12.44 -2.35
C ASN A 149 -4.94 -12.63 -1.07
N ASN A 150 -3.65 -12.25 -1.06
CA ASN A 150 -2.79 -12.39 0.10
C ASN A 150 -3.27 -11.55 1.29
N TRP A 151 -3.47 -10.23 1.09
CA TRP A 151 -3.86 -9.32 2.16
C TRP A 151 -5.37 -9.15 2.35
N SER A 152 -6.21 -9.92 1.63
CA SER A 152 -7.63 -10.06 1.94
C SER A 152 -8.00 -11.46 2.43
N SER A 153 -7.00 -12.32 2.68
CA SER A 153 -7.21 -13.67 3.17
C SER A 153 -7.74 -13.68 4.61
N ASP A 154 -8.46 -14.76 4.96
CA ASP A 154 -8.97 -14.98 6.32
C ASP A 154 -7.81 -15.12 7.32
N ASP A 155 -6.70 -15.77 6.92
CA ASP A 155 -5.50 -15.92 7.74
C ASP A 155 -4.89 -14.57 8.10
N PHE A 156 -4.78 -13.65 7.13
CA PHE A 156 -4.28 -12.30 7.39
C PHE A 156 -5.27 -11.50 8.24
N GLY A 157 -6.58 -11.66 8.01
CA GLY A 157 -7.62 -11.07 8.84
C GLY A 157 -7.53 -11.51 10.31
N ALA A 158 -7.32 -12.80 10.56
CA ALA A 158 -7.17 -13.34 11.90
C ALA A 158 -5.91 -12.79 12.61
N PHE A 159 -4.81 -12.62 11.89
CA PHE A 159 -3.60 -11.98 12.42
C PHE A 159 -3.85 -10.50 12.82
N VAL A 160 -4.55 -9.75 11.97
CA VAL A 160 -4.92 -8.35 12.25
C VAL A 160 -5.85 -8.26 13.47
N GLU A 161 -6.78 -9.20 13.60
CA GLU A 161 -7.68 -9.30 14.76
C GLU A 161 -6.91 -9.61 16.05
N GLU A 162 -5.94 -10.54 16.01
CA GLU A 162 -5.07 -10.84 17.15
C GLU A 162 -4.31 -9.59 17.63
N LEU A 163 -3.76 -8.80 16.70
CA LEU A 163 -3.11 -7.52 17.03
C LEU A 163 -4.08 -6.52 17.65
N GLY A 164 -5.32 -6.44 17.15
CA GLY A 164 -6.37 -5.58 17.69
C GLY A 164 -6.74 -5.96 19.12
N ASN A 165 -6.94 -7.26 19.37
CA ASN A 165 -7.24 -7.79 20.70
C ASN A 165 -6.09 -7.52 21.68
N LEU A 166 -4.83 -7.62 21.22
CA LEU A 166 -3.67 -7.30 22.05
C LEU A 166 -3.62 -5.80 22.39
N LEU A 167 -3.90 -4.95 21.40
CA LEU A 167 -3.96 -3.50 21.59
C LEU A 167 -5.06 -3.12 22.59
N ASP A 168 -6.24 -3.71 22.46
CA ASP A 168 -7.37 -3.52 23.38
C ASP A 168 -7.03 -3.99 24.80
N PHE A 169 -6.38 -5.15 24.94
CA PHE A 169 -5.95 -5.68 26.23
C PHE A 169 -5.00 -4.70 26.96
N TYR A 170 -3.98 -4.20 26.27
CA TYR A 170 -3.03 -3.23 26.85
C TYR A 170 -3.61 -1.82 26.94
N GLY A 171 -4.57 -1.48 26.09
CA GLY A 171 -5.28 -0.21 26.06
C GLY A 171 -6.38 -0.09 27.11
N GLY A 172 -6.58 -1.12 27.93
CA GLY A 172 -7.54 -1.08 29.02
C GLY A 172 -8.98 -1.34 28.57
N ALA A 173 -9.22 -2.19 27.57
CA ALA A 173 -10.55 -2.53 27.07
C ALA A 173 -11.56 -3.03 28.15
N SER A 174 -11.07 -3.41 29.33
CA SER A 174 -11.92 -3.78 30.48
C SER A 174 -12.03 -2.70 31.57
N ASP A 175 -11.27 -1.61 31.44
CA ASP A 175 -11.18 -0.52 32.42
C ASP A 175 -10.73 0.79 31.74
N PHE A 176 -11.72 1.62 31.40
CA PHE A 176 -11.53 2.92 30.73
C PHE A 176 -10.75 3.95 31.56
N THR A 177 -10.42 3.64 32.82
CA THR A 177 -9.59 4.50 33.69
C THR A 177 -8.10 4.16 33.64
N LYS A 178 -7.70 3.09 32.94
CA LYS A 178 -6.32 2.60 32.92
C LYS A 178 -5.34 3.43 32.10
N LEU A 179 -5.79 4.07 31.03
CA LEU A 179 -4.93 4.96 30.27
C LEU A 179 -5.10 6.37 30.78
N ASP A 180 -4.00 6.96 31.24
CA ASP A 180 -3.97 8.40 31.46
C ASP A 180 -4.19 9.13 30.12
N GLU A 181 -4.73 10.33 30.20
CA GLU A 181 -5.09 11.15 29.05
C GLU A 181 -3.89 11.41 28.11
N ALA A 182 -2.68 11.55 28.66
CA ALA A 182 -1.48 11.81 27.87
C ALA A 182 -1.05 10.58 27.06
N THR A 183 -1.15 9.38 27.64
CA THR A 183 -0.90 8.12 26.91
C THR A 183 -1.93 7.90 25.80
N LEU A 184 -3.21 8.13 26.09
CA LEU A 184 -4.27 8.04 25.08
C LEU A 184 -4.03 9.02 23.92
N ALA A 185 -3.65 10.27 24.23
CA ALA A 185 -3.36 11.27 23.22
C ALA A 185 -2.19 10.86 22.30
N LYS A 186 -1.14 10.25 22.85
CA LYS A 186 -0.01 9.72 22.06
C LYS A 186 -0.43 8.59 21.14
N VAL A 187 -1.14 7.60 21.65
CA VAL A 187 -1.66 6.47 20.87
C VAL A 187 -2.56 6.94 19.74
N GLN A 188 -3.50 7.85 20.02
CA GLN A 188 -4.33 8.44 18.98
C GLN A 188 -3.53 9.27 17.97
N SER A 189 -2.48 9.96 18.41
CA SER A 189 -1.58 10.66 17.49
C SER A 189 -0.86 9.68 16.58
N VAL A 190 -0.44 8.51 17.08
CA VAL A 190 0.18 7.48 16.24
C VAL A 190 -0.80 7.01 15.17
N TRP A 191 -2.01 6.63 15.57
CA TRP A 191 -3.05 6.23 14.63
C TRP A 191 -3.30 7.28 13.52
N ARG A 192 -3.52 8.55 13.90
CA ARG A 192 -3.81 9.63 12.93
C ARG A 192 -2.66 9.85 11.96
N THR A 193 -1.42 9.84 12.46
CA THR A 193 -0.23 10.01 11.62
C THR A 193 -0.06 8.84 10.67
N THR A 194 -0.25 7.60 11.12
CA THR A 194 -0.19 6.40 10.27
C THR A 194 -1.23 6.48 9.15
N VAL A 195 -2.48 6.83 9.45
CA VAL A 195 -3.53 7.01 8.42
C VAL A 195 -3.14 8.07 7.38
N ALA A 196 -2.54 9.19 7.81
CA ALA A 196 -2.10 10.24 6.90
C ALA A 196 -0.94 9.79 5.99
N LEU A 197 0.02 9.04 6.54
CA LEU A 197 1.15 8.47 5.81
C LEU A 197 0.70 7.40 4.82
N GLU A 198 -0.22 6.51 5.23
CA GLU A 198 -0.85 5.53 4.34
C GLU A 198 -1.53 6.20 3.15
N ARG A 199 -2.30 7.26 3.39
CA ARG A 199 -2.91 8.03 2.29
C ARG A 199 -1.83 8.52 1.31
N GLY A 200 -0.73 9.08 1.81
CA GLY A 200 0.39 9.52 0.96
C GLY A 200 1.00 8.37 0.15
N PHE A 201 1.21 7.22 0.79
CA PHE A 201 1.70 6.01 0.13
C PHE A 201 0.81 5.56 -1.03
N TRP A 202 -0.51 5.51 -0.83
CA TRP A 202 -1.45 5.13 -1.89
C TRP A 202 -1.52 6.17 -3.03
N GLU A 203 -1.39 7.45 -2.72
CA GLU A 203 -1.30 8.50 -3.75
C GLU A 203 -0.01 8.38 -4.59
N ALA A 204 1.12 8.07 -3.96
CA ALA A 204 2.37 7.80 -4.66
C ALA A 204 2.25 6.57 -5.59
N GLY A 205 1.57 5.51 -5.12
CA GLY A 205 1.34 4.29 -5.89
C GLY A 205 0.38 4.44 -7.08
N ARG A 206 -0.51 5.45 -7.07
CA ARG A 206 -1.40 5.76 -8.21
C ARG A 206 -0.64 6.22 -9.46
N GLY A 207 0.58 6.76 -9.28
CA GLY A 207 1.32 7.43 -10.33
C GLY A 207 0.70 8.78 -10.74
N ALA A 208 1.39 9.53 -11.60
CA ALA A 208 0.80 10.73 -12.19
C ALA A 208 -0.35 10.33 -13.12
N LEU A 209 -1.59 10.73 -12.78
CA LEU A 209 -2.67 10.81 -13.77
C LEU A 209 -2.20 11.80 -14.83
N LYS A 210 -1.75 11.29 -15.98
CA LYS A 210 -1.51 12.08 -17.17
C LYS A 210 -2.79 12.17 -17.98
#